data_AF-A0A6C0IME1-F1
#
_entry.id   AF-A0A6C0IME1-F1
#
_cell.length_a   1.000
_cell.length_b   1.000
_cell.length_c   1.000
_cell.angle_alpha   90.00
_cell.angle_beta   90.00
_cell.angle_gamma   90.00
#
_symmetry.space_group_name_H-M   'P 1'
#
loop_
_entity.id
_entity.type
_entity.pdbx_description
1 polymer ?
#
loop_
_entity_poly.entity_id
_entity_poly.type
_entity_poly.pdbx_seq_one_letter_code
_entity_poly.pdbx_strand_id
1 'polypeptide(L)'
;MKVTNTDLLKNKHKYSIEVLEENIEHLDEKILLATQKLTPEFCVNYILDLDIESGGEESYIFDICYILEFQKHITEKELRDKITEKGLI
;
A
#
# COMPACT_ATOMS: atom_id res chain seq x y z
N MET A 1 14.89 5.40 -11.89
CA MET A 1 15.79 5.49 -10.71
C MET A 1 15.49 4.28 -9.83
N LYS A 2 16.51 3.58 -9.29
CA LYS A 2 16.25 2.48 -8.34
C LYS A 2 16.07 3.04 -6.93
N VAL A 3 14.87 2.91 -6.37
CA VAL A 3 14.55 3.29 -4.99
C VAL A 3 14.61 2.05 -4.11
N THR A 4 15.24 2.14 -2.94
CA THR A 4 15.28 1.03 -1.98
C THR A 4 14.46 1.32 -0.73
N ASN A 5 14.13 0.29 0.04
CA ASN A 5 13.49 0.45 1.36
C ASN A 5 14.28 1.37 2.31
N THR A 6 15.62 1.30 2.26
CA THR A 6 16.50 2.22 3.02
C THR A 6 16.31 3.67 2.57
N ASP A 7 16.11 3.90 1.28
CA ASP A 7 15.87 5.24 0.74
C ASP A 7 14.52 5.79 1.19
N LEU A 8 13.47 4.96 1.20
CA LEU A 8 12.13 5.32 1.71
C LEU A 8 12.19 5.73 3.18
N LEU A 9 12.89 4.95 4.01
CA LEU A 9 13.07 5.23 5.44
C LEU A 9 13.81 6.55 5.70
N LYS A 10 14.83 6.86 4.89
CA LYS A 10 15.62 8.10 4.99
C LYS A 10 14.91 9.32 4.40
N ASN A 11 14.04 9.11 3.41
CA ASN A 11 13.40 10.17 2.62
C ASN A 11 11.87 10.02 2.65
N LYS A 12 11.26 10.29 3.79
CA LYS A 12 9.80 10.23 3.94
C LYS A 12 9.10 11.23 3.03
N HIS A 13 8.03 10.79 2.36
CA HIS A 13 7.20 11.59 1.46
C HIS A 13 7.92 12.29 0.29
N LYS A 14 9.12 11.82 -0.08
CA LYS A 14 9.92 12.44 -1.15
C LYS A 14 9.54 11.94 -2.55
N TYR A 15 9.13 10.69 -2.65
CA TYR A 15 8.91 10.02 -3.94
C TYR A 15 7.46 10.20 -4.40
N SER A 16 7.29 10.49 -5.69
CA SER A 16 5.97 10.54 -6.33
C SER A 16 5.40 9.13 -6.49
N ILE A 17 4.09 9.03 -6.67
CA ILE A 17 3.40 7.75 -6.91
C ILE A 17 4.01 7.03 -8.12
N GLU A 18 4.23 7.72 -9.23
CA GLU A 18 4.83 7.15 -10.44
C GLU A 18 6.18 6.45 -10.16
N VAL A 19 7.05 7.09 -9.36
CA VAL A 19 8.36 6.50 -9.01
C VAL A 19 8.20 5.28 -8.12
N LEU A 20 7.20 5.27 -7.23
CA LEU A 20 6.91 4.12 -6.37
C LEU A 20 6.36 2.94 -7.21
N GLU A 21 5.48 3.21 -8.18
CA GLU A 21 4.96 2.20 -9.10
C GLU A 21 6.08 1.56 -9.94
N GLU A 22 7.00 2.36 -10.48
CA GLU A 22 8.17 1.85 -11.22
C GLU A 22 9.11 0.96 -10.39
N ASN A 23 9.01 1.00 -9.06
CA ASN A 23 9.87 0.26 -8.14
C ASN A 23 9.12 -0.77 -7.28
N ILE A 24 7.82 -0.98 -7.52
CA ILE A 24 6.95 -1.69 -6.58
C ILE A 24 7.37 -3.14 -6.33
N GLU A 25 7.92 -3.81 -7.34
CA GLU A 25 8.27 -5.24 -7.30
C GLU A 25 9.28 -5.63 -6.20
N HIS A 26 10.08 -4.67 -5.71
CA HIS A 26 11.12 -4.93 -4.69
C HIS A 26 10.99 -4.07 -3.43
N LEU A 27 9.93 -3.28 -3.31
CA LEU A 27 9.67 -2.44 -2.15
C LEU A 27 8.75 -3.17 -1.17
N ASP A 28 8.97 -2.92 0.12
CA ASP A 28 8.16 -3.51 1.19
C ASP A 28 6.91 -2.65 1.44
N GLU A 29 5.75 -3.29 1.43
CA GLU A 29 4.42 -2.66 1.53
C GLU A 29 4.25 -1.95 2.87
N LYS A 30 4.76 -2.54 3.96
CA LYS A 30 4.71 -1.94 5.30
C LYS A 30 5.60 -0.70 5.38
N ILE A 31 6.78 -0.72 4.77
CA ILE A 31 7.66 0.45 4.68
C ILE A 31 7.01 1.53 3.82
N LEU A 32 6.36 1.18 2.70
CA LEU A 32 5.60 2.12 1.87
C LEU A 32 4.50 2.79 2.69
N LEU A 33 3.64 2.01 3.37
CA LEU A 33 2.58 2.52 4.24
C LEU A 33 3.11 3.42 5.35
N ALA A 34 4.24 3.09 5.97
CA ALA A 34 4.77 3.83 7.11
C ALA A 34 5.56 5.10 6.74
N THR A 35 6.02 5.24 5.49
CA THR A 35 6.95 6.31 5.09
C THR A 35 6.42 7.24 4.01
N GLN A 36 5.50 6.77 3.17
CA GLN A 36 5.00 7.52 2.03
C GLN A 36 3.55 7.94 2.22
N LYS A 37 3.14 8.99 1.49
CA LYS A 37 1.75 9.43 1.44
C LYS A 37 1.14 8.87 0.15
N LEU A 38 0.41 7.78 0.27
CA LEU A 38 -0.09 7.00 -0.85
C LEU A 38 -1.52 7.44 -1.24
N THR A 39 -1.92 7.11 -2.47
CA THR A 39 -3.31 7.34 -2.92
C THR A 39 -4.17 6.10 -2.62
N PRO A 40 -5.51 6.26 -2.53
CA PRO A 40 -6.42 5.12 -2.38
C PRO A 40 -6.23 4.09 -3.49
N GLU A 41 -6.06 4.55 -4.74
CA GLU A 41 -5.81 3.71 -5.91
C GLU A 41 -4.53 2.89 -5.78
N PHE A 42 -3.43 3.52 -5.36
CA PHE A 42 -2.16 2.81 -5.15
C PHE A 42 -2.30 1.72 -4.08
N CYS A 43 -2.98 2.03 -2.98
CA CYS A 43 -3.20 1.06 -1.90
C CYS A 43 -3.99 -0.16 -2.39
N VAL A 44 -5.08 0.05 -3.14
CA VAL A 44 -5.90 -1.04 -3.70
C VAL A 44 -5.18 -1.84 -4.80
N ASN A 45 -4.22 -1.20 -5.49
CA ASN A 45 -3.50 -1.84 -6.58
C ASN A 45 -2.32 -2.70 -6.14
N TYR A 46 -1.60 -2.26 -5.11
CA TYR A 46 -0.28 -2.85 -4.80
C TYR A 46 -0.10 -3.26 -3.34
N ILE A 47 -1.02 -2.91 -2.44
CA ILE A 47 -0.87 -3.17 -1.00
C ILE A 47 -2.00 -4.02 -0.46
N LEU A 48 -3.24 -3.73 -0.87
CA LEU A 48 -4.42 -4.40 -0.38
C LEU A 48 -4.33 -5.89 -0.70
N ASP A 49 -4.27 -6.69 0.35
CA ASP A 49 -4.31 -8.14 0.27
C ASP A 49 -5.58 -8.63 0.95
N LEU A 50 -6.53 -9.10 0.12
CA LEU A 50 -7.79 -9.69 0.57
C LEU A 50 -7.73 -11.22 0.57
N ASP A 51 -6.61 -11.82 0.16
CA ASP A 51 -6.48 -13.25 0.07
C ASP A 51 -6.11 -13.84 1.43
N ILE A 52 -7.09 -14.46 2.07
CA ILE A 52 -6.96 -15.11 3.38
C ILE A 52 -6.52 -16.58 3.21
N GLU A 53 -6.36 -17.09 1.98
CA GLU A 53 -6.19 -18.54 1.74
C GLU A 53 -4.83 -19.11 2.17
N SER A 54 -3.82 -18.29 2.43
CA SER A 54 -2.54 -18.75 3.02
C SER A 54 -2.50 -18.50 4.53
N GLY A 55 -3.25 -19.31 5.28
CA GLY A 55 -3.21 -19.41 6.74
C GLY A 55 -1.90 -20.00 7.28
N GLY A 56 -0.77 -19.37 6.96
CA GLY A 56 0.49 -19.53 7.69
C GLY A 56 0.61 -18.44 8.76
N GLU A 57 1.14 -18.76 9.94
CA GLU A 57 1.23 -17.87 11.10
C GLU A 57 1.99 -16.53 10.86
N GLU A 58 2.54 -16.31 9.66
CA GLU A 58 3.37 -15.15 9.31
C GLU A 58 2.80 -14.26 8.17
N SER A 59 1.62 -14.58 7.61
CA SER A 59 1.00 -13.72 6.59
C SER A 59 0.36 -12.49 7.23
N TYR A 60 1.03 -11.34 7.13
CA TYR A 60 0.43 -10.05 7.47
C TYR A 60 -0.69 -9.75 6.47
N ILE A 61 -1.93 -9.66 6.96
CA ILE A 61 -3.07 -9.27 6.14
C ILE A 61 -3.05 -7.74 6.02
N PHE A 62 -2.79 -7.24 4.82
CA PHE A 62 -2.86 -5.82 4.50
C PHE A 62 -4.30 -5.44 4.12
N ASP A 63 -5.22 -5.58 5.09
CA ASP A 63 -6.63 -5.24 4.87
C ASP A 63 -6.89 -3.72 4.89
N ILE A 64 -8.15 -3.35 4.63
CA ILE A 64 -8.61 -1.95 4.64
C ILE A 64 -8.31 -1.29 5.98
N CYS A 65 -8.56 -1.97 7.10
CA CYS A 65 -8.35 -1.43 8.44
C CYS A 65 -6.87 -1.10 8.67
N TYR A 66 -5.99 -2.04 8.34
CA TYR A 66 -4.55 -1.90 8.47
C TYR A 66 -4.03 -0.75 7.62
N ILE A 67 -4.46 -0.62 6.36
CA ILE A 67 -4.07 0.51 5.51
C ILE A 67 -4.48 1.85 6.15
N LEU A 68 -5.69 1.95 6.70
CA LEU A 68 -6.21 3.17 7.32
C LEU A 68 -5.47 3.55 8.62
N GLU A 69 -4.91 2.59 9.36
CA GLU A 69 -4.09 2.88 10.54
C GLU A 69 -2.85 3.72 10.19
N PHE A 70 -2.25 3.48 9.01
CA PHE A 70 -1.08 4.21 8.51
C PHE A 70 -1.45 5.42 7.66
N GLN A 71 -2.42 5.28 6.76
CA GLN A 71 -2.79 6.29 5.76
C GLN A 71 -4.03 7.08 6.19
N LYS A 72 -3.93 7.80 7.31
CA LYS A 72 -5.05 8.51 7.95
C LYS A 72 -5.73 9.60 7.11
N HIS A 73 -5.12 10.01 5.99
CA HIS A 73 -5.74 10.94 5.04
C HIS A 73 -6.69 10.26 4.05
N ILE A 74 -6.69 8.93 3.99
CA ILE A 74 -7.60 8.13 3.17
C ILE A 74 -8.80 7.75 4.03
N THR A 75 -9.99 7.81 3.46
CA THR A 75 -11.20 7.29 4.09
C THR A 75 -11.48 5.86 3.65
N GLU A 76 -12.15 5.09 4.52
CA GLU A 76 -12.62 3.75 4.19
C GLU A 76 -13.47 3.75 2.91
N LYS A 77 -14.32 4.77 2.74
CA LYS A 77 -15.16 4.93 1.56
C LYS A 77 -14.32 5.01 0.28
N GLU A 78 -13.27 5.82 0.26
CA GLU A 78 -12.40 5.96 -0.93
C GLU A 78 -11.73 4.63 -1.31
N LEU A 79 -11.31 3.83 -0.32
CA LEU A 79 -10.77 2.49 -0.60
C LEU A 79 -11.85 1.56 -1.16
N ARG A 80 -13.04 1.53 -0.54
CA ARG A 80 -14.15 0.68 -1.00
C ARG A 80 -14.64 1.04 -2.39
N ASP A 81 -14.74 2.33 -2.69
CA ASP A 81 -15.11 2.82 -4.01
C ASP A 81 -14.10 2.28 -5.05
N LYS A 82 -12.79 2.33 -4.74
CA LYS A 82 -11.72 1.79 -5.61
C LYS A 82 -11.75 0.27 -5.77
N ILE A 83 -12.03 -0.47 -4.70
CA ILE A 83 -12.17 -1.94 -4.74
C ILE A 83 -13.35 -2.33 -5.64
N THR A 84 -14.46 -1.60 -5.53
CA THR A 84 -15.66 -1.81 -6.37
C THR A 84 -15.40 -1.45 -7.82
N GLU A 85 -14.71 -0.34 -8.11
CA GLU A 85 -14.29 0.04 -9.46
C GLU A 85 -13.41 -1.03 -10.13
N LYS A 86 -12.59 -1.73 -9.34
CA LYS A 86 -11.70 -2.80 -9.81
C LYS A 86 -12.41 -4.15 -9.98
N GLY A 87 -13.66 -4.28 -9.53
CA GLY A 87 -14.42 -5.54 -9.60
C GLY A 87 -13.89 -6.64 -8.69
N LEU A 88 -13.24 -6.26 -7.57
CA LEU A 88 -12.72 -7.21 -6.57
C LEU A 88 -13.80 -7.70 -5.59
N ILE A 89 -14.98 -7.08 -5.59
CA ILE A 89 -16.18 -7.45 -4.82
C ILE A 89 -17.45 -7.20 -5.62
#